data_AF-A0A2K5SCN8-F1
#
_entry.id   AF-A0A2K5SCN8-F1
#
_cell.length_a   1.000
_cell.length_b   1.000
_cell.length_c   1.000
_cell.angle_alpha   90.00
_cell.angle_beta   90.00
_cell.angle_gamma   90.00
#
_symmetry.space_group_name_H-M   'P 1'
#
loop_
_entity.id
_entity.type
_entity.pdbx_description
1 polymer ?
#
loop_
_entity_poly.entity_id
_entity_poly.type
_entity_poly.pdbx_seq_one_letter_code
_entity_poly.pdbx_strand_id
1 'polypeptide(L)'
;MEEGARHRNSTEKKHPGGDESDASPEAGSGGGGVALKKEIGLVSACGIIVGNIIGSGIFVSPKGVLENAGSVGLALIVWIVTGLITAVGALCYAELGVTIPKSGGDYSYVKDIFGGLAGFLRLWIAVLVIYPTNQAVIALTFSNYVLQPLFPTCFPPESGLRLLAAICLLLLTWVNCSSVRWATRVQDVFTAGKLLALALIIIMGIVQICKGEYFWLEPKNAFENFQEPDIGLIALAFLQGSFAYGGWNFLNYVTEELVDPYKNLPRAIFISIPLVTFVYVFANVAYVTAMSPQELLASNAVAVTFGEKLLGVMAWIMPISVALSTFGGVNGSLFTSSRLFFAGAREGHLPSVLAMIHVKRCTPIPALLFTCISTLLMLVTSDMYTLINYVGFINYLFYGVTVAGQIVLRWKKPDIPRPIKINLLFPIIYLLFWAFLLVFSLWSEPVVCGIGLAIMLTGVPVYFLGVYWQHKPKCFSDFIELLTLVSQKMCVVVYPEAERGSETEETHEDMEEQQQPIYQPTPPKDKDVGGQPQP
;
A
#
# COMPACT_ATOMS: atom_id res chain seq x y z
N MET A 1 41.12 59.41 3.75
CA MET A 1 40.79 58.39 4.76
C MET A 1 40.38 57.15 3.99
N GLU A 2 41.35 56.47 3.34
CA GLU A 2 42.23 55.42 3.91
C GLU A 2 41.40 54.20 4.36
N GLU A 3 41.67 52.96 4.01
CA GLU A 3 42.65 52.25 3.13
C GLU A 3 42.10 50.79 3.07
N GLY A 4 42.01 50.12 1.93
CA GLY A 4 43.04 49.19 1.39
C GLY A 4 42.71 47.73 1.77
N ALA A 5 42.22 46.79 0.94
CA ALA A 5 42.63 46.24 -0.37
C ALA A 5 43.55 45.00 -0.31
N ARG A 6 43.09 43.91 -0.98
CA ARG A 6 43.85 42.90 -1.79
C ARG A 6 44.82 41.92 -1.07
N HIS A 7 45.22 40.75 -1.60
CA HIS A 7 44.77 39.80 -2.65
C HIS A 7 45.53 38.46 -2.43
N ARG A 8 45.08 37.41 -3.14
CA ARG A 8 45.65 36.06 -3.37
C ARG A 8 47.09 36.02 -3.96
N ASN A 9 47.90 34.99 -3.61
CA ASN A 9 48.30 33.86 -4.50
C ASN A 9 49.38 32.90 -3.93
N SER A 10 49.16 31.59 -4.21
CA SER A 10 50.04 30.48 -4.65
C SER A 10 51.36 30.04 -3.96
N THR A 11 51.33 28.79 -3.49
CA THR A 11 52.29 27.64 -3.57
C THR A 11 53.81 27.85 -3.73
N GLU A 12 54.58 27.21 -2.84
CA GLU A 12 55.80 26.45 -3.19
C GLU A 12 56.12 25.33 -2.16
N LYS A 13 56.61 24.18 -2.65
CA LYS A 13 56.90 22.92 -1.93
C LYS A 13 58.28 22.95 -1.22
N LYS A 14 58.42 22.22 -0.10
CA LYS A 14 59.59 21.38 0.24
C LYS A 14 59.36 20.49 1.49
N HIS A 15 59.59 19.18 1.32
CA HIS A 15 60.05 18.21 2.34
C HIS A 15 61.59 18.04 2.14
N PRO A 16 62.40 17.40 3.02
CA PRO A 16 62.07 16.28 3.95
C PRO A 16 62.78 16.28 5.33
N GLY A 17 62.47 15.30 6.20
CA GLY A 17 63.41 14.77 7.20
C GLY A 17 62.90 14.49 8.63
N GLY A 18 62.70 13.20 8.97
CA GLY A 18 63.26 12.55 10.18
C GLY A 18 62.45 12.44 11.49
N ASP A 19 61.99 11.20 11.75
CA ASP A 19 61.94 10.40 12.99
C ASP A 19 61.02 10.69 14.21
N GLU A 20 60.12 9.70 14.38
CA GLU A 20 59.68 8.96 15.58
C GLU A 20 58.92 9.64 16.74
N SER A 21 57.65 9.26 16.92
CA SER A 21 57.20 8.32 17.97
C SER A 21 55.66 8.12 18.01
N ASP A 22 55.27 6.85 18.02
CA ASP A 22 54.05 6.21 18.57
C ASP A 22 52.68 6.92 18.54
N ALA A 23 51.78 6.40 17.68
CA ALA A 23 50.46 5.92 18.08
C ALA A 23 49.76 5.19 16.92
N SER A 24 49.54 3.89 17.05
CA SER A 24 48.72 3.08 16.15
C SER A 24 47.25 3.53 16.21
N PRO A 25 46.54 3.72 15.09
CA PRO A 25 45.09 3.66 15.07
C PRO A 25 44.65 2.25 14.67
N GLU A 26 43.90 1.59 15.55
CA GLU A 26 43.13 0.39 15.23
C GLU A 26 42.25 0.66 14.00
N ALA A 27 42.50 -0.10 12.95
CA ALA A 27 41.65 -0.17 11.77
C ALA A 27 40.33 -0.86 12.14
N GLY A 28 39.32 -0.07 12.53
CA GLY A 28 37.94 -0.50 12.55
C GLY A 28 37.46 -0.77 11.12
N SER A 29 37.40 -2.04 10.75
CA SER A 29 36.82 -2.54 9.49
C SER A 29 35.33 -2.18 9.42
N GLY A 30 35.02 -0.99 8.89
CA GLY A 30 33.67 -0.58 8.54
C GLY A 30 33.24 -1.24 7.23
N GLY A 31 32.80 -2.50 7.30
CA GLY A 31 32.06 -3.18 6.23
C GLY A 31 30.73 -2.47 5.99
N GLY A 32 30.75 -1.42 5.18
CA GLY A 32 29.57 -0.67 4.79
C GLY A 32 28.78 -1.42 3.73
N GLY A 33 27.94 -2.37 4.16
CA GLY A 33 26.92 -2.95 3.30
C GLY A 33 26.01 -1.85 2.74
N VAL A 34 25.74 -1.90 1.44
CA VAL A 34 24.83 -0.98 0.76
C VAL A 34 23.41 -1.30 1.23
N ALA A 35 22.97 -0.60 2.26
CA ALA A 35 21.60 -0.64 2.76
C ALA A 35 20.81 0.55 2.22
N LEU A 36 19.50 0.36 2.01
CA LEU A 36 18.58 1.49 1.79
C LEU A 36 18.83 2.56 2.86
N LYS A 37 19.07 3.80 2.42
CA LYS A 37 19.39 4.90 3.36
C LYS A 37 18.17 5.17 4.25
N LYS A 38 18.40 5.11 5.57
CA LYS A 38 17.41 5.46 6.59
C LYS A 38 17.24 6.98 6.65
N GLU A 39 16.37 7.53 5.84
CA GLU A 39 16.15 8.98 5.73
C GLU A 39 14.80 9.44 6.30
N ILE A 40 13.87 8.51 6.58
CA ILE A 40 12.52 8.85 7.03
C ILE A 40 12.49 9.00 8.56
N GLY A 41 12.39 10.24 9.06
CA GLY A 41 12.17 10.52 10.49
C GLY A 41 10.71 10.38 10.95
N LEU A 42 10.45 10.50 12.26
CA LEU A 42 9.11 10.32 12.86
C LEU A 42 8.03 11.24 12.27
N VAL A 43 8.30 12.54 12.12
CA VAL A 43 7.32 13.50 11.59
C VAL A 43 6.99 13.19 10.13
N SER A 44 8.01 12.83 9.35
CA SER A 44 7.84 12.38 7.97
C SER A 44 7.00 11.10 7.91
N ALA A 45 7.28 10.13 8.78
CA ALA A 45 6.50 8.89 8.89
C ALA A 45 5.03 9.15 9.26
N CYS A 46 4.76 10.04 10.22
CA CYS A 46 3.40 10.47 10.54
C CYS A 46 2.72 11.12 9.32
N GLY A 47 3.42 12.01 8.63
CA GLY A 47 2.92 12.66 7.40
C GLY A 47 2.62 11.67 6.28
N ILE A 48 3.45 10.63 6.12
CA ILE A 48 3.22 9.55 5.17
C ILE A 48 1.98 8.73 5.55
N ILE A 49 1.80 8.36 6.82
CA ILE A 49 0.59 7.63 7.25
C ILE A 49 -0.65 8.49 7.02
N VAL A 50 -0.69 9.71 7.57
CA VAL A 50 -1.84 10.61 7.44
C VAL A 50 -2.11 10.91 5.98
N GLY A 51 -1.06 11.16 5.19
CA GLY A 51 -1.15 11.43 3.77
C GLY A 51 -1.61 10.23 2.94
N ASN A 52 -1.36 8.99 3.35
CA ASN A 52 -1.84 7.83 2.61
C ASN A 52 -3.24 7.40 3.05
N ILE A 53 -3.56 7.50 4.34
CA ILE A 53 -4.91 7.18 4.84
C ILE A 53 -5.92 8.23 4.41
N ILE A 54 -5.60 9.52 4.59
CA ILE A 54 -6.47 10.61 4.14
C ILE A 54 -6.41 10.67 2.61
N GLY A 55 -7.36 9.98 1.99
CA GLY A 55 -7.60 9.96 0.57
C GLY A 55 -9.01 10.42 0.22
N SER A 56 -9.49 9.99 -0.95
CA SER A 56 -10.84 10.31 -1.41
C SER A 56 -11.95 9.54 -0.71
N GLY A 57 -11.61 8.54 0.12
CA GLY A 57 -12.60 7.69 0.80
C GLY A 57 -13.53 8.47 1.73
N ILE A 58 -13.07 9.56 2.35
CA ILE A 58 -13.89 10.44 3.19
C ILE A 58 -14.98 11.19 2.42
N PHE A 59 -14.85 11.31 1.10
CA PHE A 59 -15.84 11.96 0.25
C PHE A 59 -16.91 10.97 -0.24
N VAL A 60 -16.62 9.67 -0.24
CA VAL A 60 -17.51 8.61 -0.75
C VAL A 60 -18.23 7.88 0.38
N SER A 61 -17.49 7.48 1.41
CA SER A 61 -17.95 6.58 2.46
C SER A 61 -19.06 7.14 3.36
N PRO A 62 -19.16 8.46 3.65
CA PRO A 62 -20.23 8.98 4.50
C PRO A 62 -21.63 8.58 4.06
N LYS A 63 -21.91 8.61 2.75
CA LYS A 63 -23.21 8.24 2.19
C LYS A 63 -23.57 6.80 2.51
N GLY A 64 -22.73 5.86 2.12
CA GLY A 64 -23.09 4.46 2.32
C GLY A 64 -22.83 3.95 3.75
N VAL A 65 -21.98 4.60 4.56
CA VAL A 65 -21.96 4.35 6.02
C VAL A 65 -23.29 4.76 6.65
N LEU A 66 -23.82 5.94 6.28
CA LEU A 66 -25.11 6.40 6.81
C LEU A 66 -26.27 5.53 6.32
N GLU A 67 -26.27 5.15 5.05
CA GLU A 67 -27.27 4.26 4.43
C GLU A 67 -27.36 2.92 5.16
N ASN A 68 -26.22 2.31 5.44
CA ASN A 68 -26.15 1.00 6.08
C ASN A 68 -26.30 1.07 7.62
N ALA A 69 -25.96 2.20 8.25
CA ALA A 69 -26.12 2.36 9.70
C ALA A 69 -27.55 2.73 10.11
N GLY A 70 -28.34 3.37 9.24
CA GLY A 70 -29.75 3.68 9.51
C GLY A 70 -30.01 4.81 10.53
N SER A 71 -28.96 5.36 11.18
CA SER A 71 -29.03 6.56 12.02
C SER A 71 -27.70 7.32 12.05
N VAL A 72 -27.77 8.63 12.32
CA VAL A 72 -26.59 9.52 12.34
C VAL A 72 -25.65 9.17 13.49
N GLY A 73 -26.21 8.92 14.69
CA GLY A 73 -25.46 8.56 15.89
C GLY A 73 -24.71 7.25 15.72
N LEU A 74 -25.35 6.23 15.12
CA LEU A 74 -24.70 4.95 14.85
C LEU A 74 -23.61 5.10 13.77
N ALA A 75 -23.85 5.89 12.72
CA ALA A 75 -22.83 6.16 11.70
C ALA A 75 -21.56 6.79 12.30
N LEU A 76 -21.68 7.74 13.22
CA LEU A 76 -20.53 8.33 13.93
C LEU A 76 -19.80 7.31 14.81
N ILE A 77 -20.52 6.40 15.47
CA ILE A 77 -19.92 5.30 16.24
C ILE A 77 -19.13 4.37 15.32
N VAL A 78 -19.65 4.05 14.13
CA VAL A 78 -18.96 3.23 13.12
C VAL A 78 -17.61 3.86 12.74
N TRP A 79 -17.54 5.18 12.53
CA TRP A 79 -16.28 5.87 12.25
C TRP A 79 -15.27 5.73 13.39
N ILE A 80 -15.69 5.93 14.64
CA ILE A 80 -14.82 5.83 15.82
C ILE A 80 -14.30 4.39 16.00
N VAL A 81 -15.20 3.41 15.93
CA VAL A 81 -14.85 1.99 16.10
C VAL A 81 -13.94 1.53 14.97
N THR A 82 -14.19 1.96 13.72
CA THR A 82 -13.30 1.64 12.59
C THR A 82 -11.89 2.21 12.80
N GLY A 83 -11.77 3.44 13.30
CA GLY A 83 -10.48 4.03 13.66
C GLY A 83 -9.74 3.24 14.75
N LEU A 84 -10.47 2.80 15.78
CA LEU A 84 -9.90 1.98 16.86
C LEU A 84 -9.42 0.61 16.35
N ILE A 85 -10.23 -0.09 15.57
CA ILE A 85 -9.87 -1.38 14.96
C ILE A 85 -8.67 -1.22 14.04
N THR A 86 -8.61 -0.12 13.28
CA THR A 86 -7.47 0.20 12.41
C THR A 86 -6.19 0.41 13.23
N ALA A 87 -6.26 1.07 14.38
CA ALA A 87 -5.12 1.22 15.28
C ALA A 87 -4.63 -0.12 15.82
N VAL A 88 -5.55 -1.01 16.23
CA VAL A 88 -5.22 -2.36 16.69
C VAL A 88 -4.55 -3.18 15.57
N GLY A 89 -5.11 -3.14 14.35
CA GLY A 89 -4.53 -3.81 13.18
C GLY A 89 -3.13 -3.29 12.85
N ALA A 90 -2.95 -1.97 12.83
CA ALA A 90 -1.66 -1.33 12.56
C ALA A 90 -0.59 -1.72 13.59
N LEU A 91 -0.94 -1.83 14.88
CA LEU A 91 -0.02 -2.29 15.92
C LEU A 91 0.40 -3.76 15.72
N CYS A 92 -0.51 -4.64 15.32
CA CYS A 92 -0.19 -6.03 14.99
C CYS A 92 0.78 -6.11 13.81
N TYR A 93 0.57 -5.27 12.80
CA TYR A 93 1.46 -5.17 11.65
C TYR A 93 2.82 -4.56 12.00
N ALA A 94 2.88 -3.58 12.90
CA ALA A 94 4.13 -2.99 13.35
C ALA A 94 5.05 -4.02 14.02
N GLU A 95 4.50 -4.95 14.79
CA GLU A 95 5.25 -6.07 15.34
C GLU A 95 5.82 -6.98 14.23
N LEU A 96 5.01 -7.32 13.22
CA LEU A 96 5.49 -8.11 12.08
C LEU A 96 6.58 -7.37 11.29
N GLY A 97 6.42 -6.06 11.06
CA GLY A 97 7.38 -5.26 10.29
C GLY A 97 8.76 -5.13 10.94
N VAL A 98 8.84 -5.15 12.27
CA VAL A 98 10.14 -5.18 12.97
C VAL A 98 10.67 -6.59 13.22
N THR A 99 9.82 -7.62 13.18
CA THR A 99 10.22 -9.01 13.37
C THR A 99 10.73 -9.62 12.06
N ILE A 100 10.12 -9.25 10.94
CA ILE A 100 10.45 -9.69 9.58
C ILE A 100 10.71 -8.43 8.74
N PRO A 101 11.90 -7.81 8.85
CA PRO A 101 12.22 -6.58 8.13
C PRO A 101 12.58 -6.92 6.67
N LYS A 102 11.57 -7.32 5.89
CA LYS A 102 11.68 -7.56 4.45
C LYS A 102 10.78 -6.61 3.69
N SER A 103 11.31 -6.03 2.62
CA SER A 103 10.53 -5.30 1.62
C SER A 103 9.41 -6.17 1.03
N GLY A 104 8.26 -5.57 0.75
CA GLY A 104 7.06 -6.26 0.22
C GLY A 104 5.89 -6.40 1.21
N GLY A 105 6.05 -5.97 2.47
CA GLY A 105 4.95 -5.81 3.43
C GLY A 105 4.10 -7.08 3.60
N ASP A 106 2.78 -6.96 3.43
CA ASP A 106 1.82 -8.04 3.64
C ASP A 106 2.17 -9.33 2.87
N TYR A 107 2.67 -9.18 1.63
CA TYR A 107 3.06 -10.32 0.79
C TYR A 107 4.20 -11.11 1.42
N SER A 108 5.25 -10.41 1.88
CA SER A 108 6.43 -11.01 2.48
C SER A 108 6.10 -11.70 3.82
N TYR A 109 5.20 -11.11 4.62
CA TYR A 109 4.76 -11.71 5.89
C TYR A 109 4.01 -13.03 5.66
N VAL A 110 3.02 -13.03 4.76
CA VAL A 110 2.24 -14.23 4.47
C VAL A 110 3.12 -15.32 3.86
N LYS A 111 4.07 -14.95 2.99
CA LYS A 111 5.02 -15.89 2.39
C LYS A 111 5.92 -16.56 3.44
N ASP A 112 6.50 -15.79 4.36
CA ASP A 112 7.42 -16.33 5.37
C ASP A 112 6.71 -17.21 6.42
N ILE A 113 5.43 -16.95 6.71
CA ILE A 113 4.67 -17.67 7.75
C ILE A 113 3.97 -18.91 7.17
N PHE A 114 3.28 -18.76 6.03
CA PHE A 114 2.40 -19.79 5.45
C PHE A 114 2.96 -20.42 4.16
N GLY A 115 4.08 -19.92 3.63
CA GLY A 115 4.77 -20.49 2.47
C GLY A 115 4.37 -19.88 1.11
N GLY A 116 4.88 -20.50 0.05
CA GLY A 116 4.81 -19.96 -1.32
C GLY A 116 3.40 -19.77 -1.87
N LEU A 117 2.50 -20.75 -1.67
CA LEU A 117 1.12 -20.68 -2.18
C LEU A 117 0.33 -19.53 -1.56
N ALA A 118 0.36 -19.39 -0.23
CA ALA A 118 -0.36 -18.32 0.46
C ALA A 118 0.19 -16.93 0.09
N GLY A 119 1.51 -16.80 -0.04
CA GLY A 119 2.16 -15.59 -0.55
C GLY A 119 1.70 -15.27 -1.98
N PHE A 120 1.66 -16.26 -2.88
CA PHE A 120 1.16 -16.08 -4.24
C PHE A 120 -0.30 -15.64 -4.26
N LEU A 121 -1.18 -16.25 -3.47
CA LEU A 121 -2.60 -15.85 -3.42
C LEU A 121 -2.78 -14.40 -2.95
N ARG A 122 -1.98 -13.96 -1.97
CA ARG A 122 -1.97 -12.55 -1.53
C ARG A 122 -1.58 -11.61 -2.66
N LEU A 123 -0.54 -11.96 -3.42
CA LEU A 123 -0.04 -11.20 -4.57
C LEU A 123 -1.04 -11.18 -5.72
N TRP A 124 -1.60 -12.35 -6.07
CA TRP A 124 -2.60 -12.55 -7.12
C TRP A 124 -3.81 -11.64 -6.92
N ILE A 125 -4.35 -11.66 -5.70
CA ILE A 125 -5.49 -10.82 -5.33
C ILE A 125 -5.11 -9.33 -5.26
N ALA A 126 -3.93 -9.00 -4.76
CA ALA A 126 -3.49 -7.60 -4.74
C ALA A 126 -3.49 -7.00 -6.14
N VAL A 127 -2.91 -7.74 -7.09
CA VAL A 127 -2.68 -7.32 -8.47
C VAL A 127 -3.96 -7.29 -9.31
N LEU A 128 -4.84 -8.29 -9.17
CA LEU A 128 -6.04 -8.39 -10.01
C LEU A 128 -7.27 -7.71 -9.42
N VAL A 129 -7.36 -7.64 -8.09
CA VAL A 129 -8.57 -7.19 -7.39
C VAL A 129 -8.33 -5.88 -6.66
N ILE A 130 -7.40 -5.85 -5.71
CA ILE A 130 -7.28 -4.73 -4.77
C ILE A 130 -6.83 -3.44 -5.48
N TYR A 131 -5.69 -3.48 -6.19
CA TYR A 131 -5.16 -2.28 -6.85
C TYR A 131 -6.08 -1.77 -7.97
N PRO A 132 -6.55 -2.62 -8.91
CA PRO A 132 -7.38 -2.14 -10.00
C PRO A 132 -8.70 -1.55 -9.51
N THR A 133 -9.35 -2.22 -8.56
CA THR A 133 -10.65 -1.77 -8.08
C THR A 133 -10.52 -0.50 -7.23
N ASN A 134 -9.50 -0.39 -6.39
CA ASN A 134 -9.23 0.87 -5.66
C ASN A 134 -9.04 2.04 -6.63
N GLN A 135 -8.28 1.86 -7.71
CA GLN A 135 -8.10 2.91 -8.72
C GLN A 135 -9.40 3.24 -9.44
N ALA A 136 -10.20 2.24 -9.78
CA ALA A 136 -11.49 2.43 -10.44
C ALA A 136 -12.47 3.23 -9.56
N VAL A 137 -12.60 2.88 -8.27
CA VAL A 137 -13.47 3.60 -7.32
C VAL A 137 -13.03 5.07 -7.20
N ILE A 138 -11.73 5.33 -7.06
CA ILE A 138 -11.21 6.69 -6.95
C ILE A 138 -11.43 7.48 -8.26
N ALA A 139 -11.24 6.85 -9.42
CA ALA A 139 -11.47 7.48 -10.72
C ALA A 139 -12.97 7.76 -10.99
N LEU A 140 -13.87 6.87 -10.56
CA LEU A 140 -15.32 7.12 -10.59
C LEU A 140 -15.70 8.27 -9.67
N THR A 141 -15.10 8.33 -8.47
CA THR A 141 -15.27 9.46 -7.54
C THR A 141 -14.89 10.77 -8.21
N PHE A 142 -13.74 10.80 -8.90
CA PHE A 142 -13.31 11.97 -9.68
C PHE A 142 -14.41 12.43 -10.66
N SER A 143 -14.93 11.50 -11.47
CA SER A 143 -15.95 11.83 -12.47
C SER A 143 -17.26 12.32 -11.87
N ASN A 144 -17.73 11.71 -10.78
CA ASN A 144 -18.95 12.12 -10.07
C ASN A 144 -18.82 13.53 -9.51
N TYR A 145 -17.68 13.84 -8.89
CA TYR A 145 -17.44 15.16 -8.29
C TYR A 145 -17.29 16.28 -9.32
N VAL A 146 -16.68 16.00 -10.48
CA VAL A 146 -16.53 17.00 -11.56
C VAL A 146 -17.84 17.24 -12.29
N LEU A 147 -18.68 16.21 -12.46
CA LEU A 147 -19.97 16.34 -13.16
C LEU A 147 -21.10 16.86 -12.27
N GLN A 148 -21.01 16.74 -10.94
CA GLN A 148 -22.07 17.19 -10.02
C GLN A 148 -22.50 18.64 -10.24
N PRO A 149 -21.59 19.64 -10.39
CA PRO A 149 -22.00 21.03 -10.62
C PRO A 149 -22.71 21.25 -11.97
N LEU A 150 -22.47 20.40 -12.97
CA LEU A 150 -23.14 20.48 -14.28
C LEU A 150 -24.53 19.83 -14.25
N PHE A 151 -24.71 18.80 -13.42
CA PHE A 151 -25.96 18.06 -13.26
C PHE A 151 -26.40 18.07 -11.79
N PRO A 152 -26.79 19.23 -11.24
CA PRO A 152 -27.02 19.37 -9.79
C PRO A 152 -28.30 18.64 -9.32
N THR A 153 -29.31 18.52 -10.18
CA THR A 153 -30.63 17.96 -9.84
C THR A 153 -31.00 16.71 -10.63
N CYS A 154 -30.15 16.28 -11.56
CA CYS A 154 -30.39 15.13 -12.42
C CYS A 154 -29.20 14.19 -12.42
N PHE A 155 -29.42 12.93 -12.81
CA PHE A 155 -28.35 11.96 -12.87
C PHE A 155 -27.43 12.24 -14.07
N PRO A 156 -26.10 12.33 -13.85
CA PRO A 156 -25.17 12.42 -14.96
C PRO A 156 -25.20 11.12 -15.79
N PRO A 157 -24.96 11.18 -17.11
CA PRO A 157 -24.92 9.99 -17.94
C PRO A 157 -23.83 9.00 -17.47
N GLU A 158 -24.21 7.75 -17.22
CA GLU A 158 -23.32 6.63 -16.85
C GLU A 158 -22.09 6.51 -17.77
N SER A 159 -22.30 6.61 -19.08
CA SER A 159 -21.23 6.55 -20.07
C SER A 159 -20.26 7.73 -19.96
N GLY A 160 -20.76 8.92 -19.59
CA GLY A 160 -19.97 10.11 -19.34
C GLY A 160 -19.07 9.97 -18.12
N LEU A 161 -19.59 9.41 -17.02
CA LEU A 161 -18.81 9.11 -15.81
C LEU A 161 -17.64 8.16 -16.12
N ARG A 162 -17.95 7.02 -16.76
CA ARG A 162 -16.94 6.00 -17.09
C ARG A 162 -15.89 6.51 -18.06
N LEU A 163 -16.28 7.27 -19.08
CA LEU A 163 -15.34 7.86 -20.03
C LEU A 163 -14.40 8.87 -19.36
N LEU A 164 -14.95 9.74 -18.51
CA LEU A 164 -14.16 10.75 -17.80
C LEU A 164 -13.20 10.12 -16.78
N ALA A 165 -13.65 9.09 -16.07
CA ALA A 165 -12.82 8.28 -15.19
C ALA A 165 -11.69 7.57 -15.96
N ALA A 166 -11.98 7.01 -17.14
CA ALA A 166 -10.99 6.38 -18.01
C ALA A 166 -9.93 7.39 -18.51
N ILE A 167 -10.36 8.59 -18.90
CA ILE A 167 -9.46 9.69 -19.30
C ILE A 167 -8.50 10.05 -18.15
N CYS A 168 -9.03 10.19 -16.93
CA CYS A 168 -8.23 10.47 -15.74
C CYS A 168 -7.17 9.39 -15.50
N LEU A 169 -7.57 8.11 -15.56
CA LEU A 169 -6.67 6.98 -15.37
C LEU A 169 -5.57 6.91 -16.46
N LEU A 170 -5.96 7.05 -17.74
CA LEU A 170 -5.02 6.99 -18.87
C LEU A 170 -4.00 8.13 -18.80
N LEU A 171 -4.46 9.33 -18.47
CA LEU A 171 -3.60 10.50 -18.30
C LEU A 171 -2.58 10.28 -17.17
N LEU A 172 -3.03 9.84 -16.00
CA LEU A 172 -2.13 9.59 -14.87
C LEU A 172 -1.17 8.43 -15.13
N THR A 173 -1.62 7.37 -15.81
CA THR A 173 -0.76 6.27 -16.24
C THR A 173 0.34 6.79 -17.17
N TRP A 174 -0.01 7.65 -18.13
CA TRP A 174 0.96 8.28 -19.03
C TRP A 174 1.97 9.17 -18.29
N VAL A 175 1.53 9.96 -17.30
CA VAL A 175 2.42 10.79 -16.46
C VAL A 175 3.40 9.90 -15.68
N ASN A 176 2.92 8.82 -15.07
CA ASN A 176 3.74 7.87 -14.32
C ASN A 176 4.74 7.11 -15.20
N CYS A 177 4.36 6.76 -16.43
CA CYS A 177 5.27 6.16 -17.40
C CYS A 177 6.35 7.14 -17.90
N SER A 178 6.04 8.44 -17.93
CA SER A 178 6.90 9.48 -18.50
C SER A 178 7.99 9.97 -17.55
N SER A 179 7.65 10.28 -16.28
CA SER A 179 8.66 10.67 -15.29
C SER A 179 8.16 10.49 -13.86
N VAL A 180 8.88 9.69 -13.08
CA VAL A 180 8.69 9.54 -11.62
C VAL A 180 8.74 10.91 -10.92
N ARG A 181 9.62 11.82 -11.36
CA ARG A 181 9.81 13.14 -10.75
C ARG A 181 8.61 14.07 -10.97
N TRP A 182 7.97 13.98 -12.14
CA TRP A 182 6.75 14.74 -12.40
C TRP A 182 5.59 14.18 -11.58
N ALA A 183 5.43 12.85 -11.58
CA ALA A 183 4.38 12.19 -10.82
C ALA A 183 4.50 12.44 -9.30
N THR A 184 5.71 12.54 -8.74
CA THR A 184 5.93 12.94 -7.34
C THR A 184 5.58 14.40 -7.07
N ARG A 185 6.06 15.35 -7.90
CA ARG A 185 5.69 16.79 -7.74
C ARG A 185 4.18 17.02 -7.84
N VAL A 186 3.52 16.31 -8.75
CA VAL A 186 2.07 16.35 -8.94
C VAL A 186 1.35 15.81 -7.69
N GLN A 187 1.87 14.74 -7.07
CA GLN A 187 1.35 14.20 -5.80
C GLN A 187 1.39 15.23 -4.66
N ASP A 188 2.47 16.01 -4.55
CA ASP A 188 2.63 17.01 -3.49
C ASP A 188 1.55 18.10 -3.59
N VAL A 189 1.31 18.60 -4.80
CA VAL A 189 0.26 19.60 -5.08
C VAL A 189 -1.13 19.05 -4.71
N PHE A 190 -1.42 17.81 -5.09
CA PHE A 190 -2.69 17.15 -4.77
C PHE A 190 -2.87 16.89 -3.27
N THR A 191 -1.77 16.63 -2.56
CA THR A 191 -1.77 16.47 -1.11
C THR A 191 -2.11 17.78 -0.39
N ALA A 192 -1.66 18.92 -0.91
CA ALA A 192 -2.08 20.22 -0.38
C ALA A 192 -3.58 20.47 -0.63
N GLY A 193 -4.08 20.13 -1.82
CA GLY A 193 -5.49 20.30 -2.20
C GLY A 193 -6.46 19.54 -1.28
N LYS A 194 -6.16 18.28 -0.94
CA LYS A 194 -7.02 17.50 -0.03
C LYS A 194 -7.06 18.04 1.40
N LEU A 195 -5.93 18.54 1.91
CA LEU A 195 -5.86 19.10 3.26
C LEU A 195 -6.63 20.41 3.34
N LEU A 196 -6.57 21.22 2.29
CA LEU A 196 -7.37 22.44 2.18
C LEU A 196 -8.88 22.12 2.17
N ALA A 197 -9.31 21.13 1.38
CA ALA A 197 -10.72 20.72 1.32
C ALA A 197 -11.25 20.31 2.71
N LEU A 198 -10.51 19.47 3.42
CA LEU A 198 -10.91 18.98 4.74
C LEU A 198 -10.87 20.09 5.80
N ALA A 199 -9.87 20.98 5.74
CA ALA A 199 -9.82 22.12 6.64
C ALA A 199 -11.06 23.03 6.45
N LEU A 200 -11.46 23.30 5.21
CA LEU A 200 -12.66 24.09 4.92
C LEU A 200 -13.93 23.45 5.45
N ILE A 201 -14.11 22.13 5.25
CA ILE A 201 -15.28 21.40 5.78
C ILE A 201 -15.33 21.51 7.31
N ILE A 202 -14.21 21.24 8.00
CA ILE A 202 -14.16 21.23 9.46
C ILE A 202 -14.41 22.64 10.03
N ILE A 203 -13.76 23.67 9.47
CA ILE A 203 -13.93 25.06 9.95
C ILE A 203 -15.39 25.50 9.77
N MET A 204 -15.99 25.24 8.60
CA MET A 204 -17.39 25.61 8.35
C MET A 204 -18.37 24.82 9.22
N GLY A 205 -18.09 23.54 9.52
CA GLY A 205 -18.86 22.76 10.48
C GLY A 205 -18.81 23.34 11.90
N ILE A 206 -17.62 23.76 12.37
CA ILE A 206 -17.49 24.43 13.67
C ILE A 206 -18.29 25.74 13.70
N VAL A 207 -18.25 26.52 12.62
CA VAL A 207 -19.05 27.76 12.51
C VAL A 207 -20.54 27.47 12.61
N GLN A 208 -21.04 26.40 11.98
CA GLN A 208 -22.45 26.01 12.10
C GLN A 208 -22.83 25.58 13.52
N ILE A 209 -21.97 24.82 14.19
CA ILE A 209 -22.18 24.44 15.60
C ILE A 209 -22.27 25.71 16.47
N CYS A 210 -21.39 26.68 16.25
CA CYS A 210 -21.41 27.97 16.96
C CYS A 210 -22.66 28.82 16.65
N LYS A 211 -23.33 28.60 15.51
CA LYS A 211 -24.61 29.23 15.17
C LYS A 211 -25.83 28.54 15.80
N GLY A 212 -25.63 27.36 16.40
CA GLY A 212 -26.72 26.55 16.96
C GLY A 212 -27.30 25.51 16.00
N GLU A 213 -26.70 25.31 14.83
CA GLU A 213 -27.18 24.37 13.80
C GLU A 213 -26.67 22.93 14.08
N TYR A 214 -27.13 22.33 15.18
CA TYR A 214 -26.73 20.98 15.59
C TYR A 214 -27.92 20.02 15.80
N PHE A 215 -29.08 20.33 15.20
CA PHE A 215 -30.33 19.58 15.38
C PHE A 215 -30.20 18.05 15.20
N TRP A 216 -29.51 17.60 14.15
CA TRP A 216 -29.31 16.16 13.86
C TRP A 216 -28.23 15.50 14.72
N LEU A 217 -27.45 16.29 15.47
CA LEU A 217 -26.46 15.80 16.44
C LEU A 217 -27.04 15.70 17.85
N GLU A 218 -28.20 16.29 18.10
CA GLU A 218 -28.87 16.15 19.39
C GLU A 218 -29.23 14.68 19.63
N PRO A 219 -28.96 14.12 20.83
CA PRO A 219 -29.17 12.69 21.10
C PRO A 219 -30.58 12.17 20.78
N LYS A 220 -31.59 13.04 20.86
CA LYS A 220 -32.98 12.70 20.54
C LYS A 220 -33.19 12.36 19.07
N ASN A 221 -32.54 13.10 18.17
CA ASN A 221 -32.70 12.95 16.71
C ASN A 221 -31.56 12.10 16.11
N ALA A 222 -30.37 12.12 16.72
CA ALA A 222 -29.20 11.42 16.21
C ALA A 222 -29.39 9.89 16.20
N PHE A 223 -30.11 9.34 17.18
CA PHE A 223 -30.39 7.90 17.30
C PHE A 223 -31.78 7.51 16.80
N GLU A 224 -32.49 8.42 16.14
CA GLU A 224 -33.73 8.08 15.46
C GLU A 224 -33.39 7.29 14.20
N ASN A 225 -33.81 6.02 14.18
CA ASN A 225 -33.56 5.14 13.07
C ASN A 225 -34.57 5.41 11.96
N PHE A 226 -34.09 5.69 10.75
CA PHE A 226 -34.94 5.79 9.56
C PHE A 226 -35.12 4.44 8.83
N GLN A 227 -34.42 3.40 9.27
CA GLN A 227 -34.49 2.03 8.77
C GLN A 227 -34.39 1.03 9.92
N GLU A 228 -34.99 -0.16 9.77
CA GLU A 228 -34.86 -1.24 10.76
C GLU A 228 -33.39 -1.70 10.86
N PRO A 229 -32.82 -1.75 12.07
CA PRO A 229 -31.42 -2.12 12.26
C PRO A 229 -31.22 -3.61 12.01
N ASP A 230 -30.44 -3.94 10.97
CA ASP A 230 -29.92 -5.28 10.71
C ASP A 230 -28.41 -5.33 10.98
N ILE A 231 -27.98 -6.39 11.67
CA ILE A 231 -26.57 -6.66 12.00
C ILE A 231 -25.76 -6.83 10.70
N GLY A 232 -26.36 -7.41 9.67
CA GLY A 232 -25.75 -7.56 8.34
C GLY A 232 -25.42 -6.21 7.69
N LEU A 233 -26.33 -5.24 7.78
CA LEU A 233 -26.12 -3.88 7.25
C LEU A 233 -25.05 -3.13 8.04
N ILE A 234 -25.03 -3.27 9.37
CA ILE A 234 -23.97 -2.66 10.19
C ILE A 234 -22.58 -3.19 9.79
N ALA A 235 -22.45 -4.47 9.45
CA ALA A 235 -21.20 -5.02 8.93
C ALA A 235 -20.79 -4.39 7.58
N LEU A 236 -21.74 -4.11 6.69
CA LEU A 236 -21.48 -3.37 5.45
C LEU A 236 -21.07 -1.92 5.73
N ALA A 237 -21.66 -1.26 6.75
CA ALA A 237 -21.23 0.07 7.17
C ALA A 237 -19.76 0.08 7.62
N PHE A 238 -19.32 -0.95 8.37
CA PHE A 238 -17.92 -1.11 8.73
C PHE A 238 -17.01 -1.36 7.53
N LEU A 239 -17.45 -2.15 6.54
CA LEU A 239 -16.70 -2.32 5.29
C LEU A 239 -16.49 -0.98 4.58
N GLN A 240 -17.52 -0.16 4.46
CA GLN A 240 -17.40 1.13 3.81
C GLN A 240 -16.57 2.14 4.61
N GLY A 241 -16.77 2.20 5.93
CA GLY A 241 -15.94 3.02 6.81
C GLY A 241 -14.47 2.64 6.70
N SER A 242 -14.17 1.33 6.64
CA SER A 242 -12.80 0.84 6.53
C SER A 242 -12.11 1.21 5.23
N PHE A 243 -12.85 1.35 4.13
CA PHE A 243 -12.31 1.83 2.86
C PHE A 243 -11.69 3.22 3.00
N ALA A 244 -12.34 4.13 3.76
CA ALA A 244 -11.78 5.44 4.05
C ALA A 244 -10.53 5.42 4.94
N TYR A 245 -10.39 4.39 5.79
CA TYR A 245 -9.18 4.18 6.58
C TYR A 245 -8.09 3.41 5.84
N GLY A 246 -8.34 2.93 4.61
CA GLY A 246 -7.41 2.13 3.84
C GLY A 246 -6.03 2.79 3.67
N GLY A 247 -4.98 1.97 3.65
CA GLY A 247 -3.60 2.41 3.42
C GLY A 247 -2.72 2.59 4.66
N TRP A 248 -3.24 2.30 5.86
CA TRP A 248 -2.44 2.26 7.08
C TRP A 248 -1.32 1.20 7.05
N ASN A 249 -1.51 0.12 6.30
CA ASN A 249 -0.53 -0.97 6.16
C ASN A 249 0.71 -0.57 5.34
N PHE A 250 0.66 0.55 4.59
CA PHE A 250 1.77 0.99 3.73
C PHE A 250 3.06 1.34 4.48
N LEU A 251 3.00 1.80 5.74
CA LEU A 251 4.22 2.14 6.48
C LEU A 251 5.13 0.92 6.69
N ASN A 252 4.55 -0.28 6.72
CA ASN A 252 5.31 -1.52 6.84
C ASN A 252 6.18 -1.81 5.59
N TYR A 253 5.80 -1.27 4.42
CA TYR A 253 6.56 -1.43 3.18
C TYR A 253 7.79 -0.51 3.10
N VAL A 254 7.82 0.56 3.91
CA VAL A 254 8.94 1.53 3.99
C VAL A 254 9.63 1.47 5.35
N THR A 255 9.43 0.39 6.11
CA THR A 255 10.06 0.22 7.43
C THR A 255 11.59 0.14 7.34
N GLU A 256 12.14 -0.37 6.24
CA GLU A 256 13.59 -0.40 5.99
C GLU A 256 14.21 1.01 5.85
N GLU A 257 13.42 1.98 5.37
CA GLU A 257 13.82 3.38 5.15
C GLU A 257 13.61 4.26 6.41
N LEU A 258 12.97 3.72 7.45
CA LEU A 258 12.62 4.45 8.68
C LEU A 258 13.80 4.52 9.66
N VAL A 259 14.05 5.73 10.19
CA VAL A 259 15.04 5.95 11.25
C VAL A 259 14.50 5.38 12.57
N ASP A 260 15.28 4.52 13.23
CA ASP A 260 14.92 3.80 14.48
C ASP A 260 13.48 3.23 14.46
N PRO A 261 13.23 2.19 13.63
CA PRO A 261 11.87 1.67 13.41
C PRO A 261 11.25 1.10 14.69
N TYR A 262 12.06 0.59 15.63
CA TYR A 262 11.57 0.00 16.87
C TYR A 262 10.80 1.00 17.76
N LYS A 263 11.16 2.27 17.72
CA LYS A 263 10.49 3.33 18.49
C LYS A 263 9.58 4.17 17.62
N ASN A 264 10.01 4.52 16.42
CA ASN A 264 9.29 5.49 15.59
C ASN A 264 8.08 4.87 14.87
N LEU A 265 8.10 3.57 14.55
CA LEU A 265 6.95 2.90 13.93
C LEU A 265 5.70 2.91 14.82
N PRO A 266 5.74 2.43 16.09
CA PRO A 266 4.56 2.46 16.95
C PRO A 266 4.15 3.89 17.32
N ARG A 267 5.11 4.81 17.54
CA ARG A 267 4.80 6.23 17.81
C ARG A 267 4.09 6.88 16.65
N ALA A 268 4.52 6.61 15.42
CA ALA A 268 3.87 7.14 14.22
C ALA A 268 2.41 6.67 14.13
N ILE A 269 2.15 5.39 14.42
CA ILE A 269 0.80 4.80 14.45
C ILE A 269 -0.09 5.45 15.52
N PHE A 270 0.40 5.59 16.76
CA PHE A 270 -0.36 6.19 17.87
C PHE A 270 -0.68 7.67 17.67
N ILE A 271 0.11 8.39 16.87
CA ILE A 271 -0.16 9.81 16.55
C ILE A 271 -1.11 9.93 15.35
N SER A 272 -0.79 9.21 14.27
CA SER A 272 -1.47 9.39 12.98
C SER A 272 -2.89 8.84 12.94
N ILE A 273 -3.16 7.62 13.42
CA ILE A 273 -4.48 6.99 13.29
C ILE A 273 -5.55 7.70 14.12
N PRO A 274 -5.29 8.08 15.39
CA PRO A 274 -6.22 8.90 16.14
C PRO A 274 -6.47 10.26 15.48
N LEU A 275 -5.42 10.92 14.96
CA LEU A 275 -5.57 12.18 14.25
C LEU A 275 -6.50 12.05 13.02
N VAL A 276 -6.31 11.02 12.21
CA VAL A 276 -7.20 10.72 11.08
C VAL A 276 -8.64 10.49 11.56
N THR A 277 -8.80 9.74 12.64
CA THR A 277 -10.13 9.46 13.22
C THR A 277 -10.82 10.73 13.67
N PHE A 278 -10.11 11.64 14.33
CA PHE A 278 -10.63 12.96 14.68
C PHE A 278 -11.07 13.75 13.43
N VAL A 279 -10.23 13.80 12.40
CA VAL A 279 -10.54 14.50 11.14
C VAL A 279 -11.79 13.91 10.48
N TYR A 280 -11.92 12.59 10.41
CA TYR A 280 -13.07 11.93 9.80
C TYR A 280 -14.35 12.12 10.60
N VAL A 281 -14.31 12.01 11.92
CA VAL A 281 -15.47 12.27 12.77
C VAL A 281 -15.92 13.73 12.63
N PHE A 282 -15.00 14.70 12.71
CA PHE A 282 -15.34 16.11 12.56
C PHE A 282 -15.87 16.47 11.16
N ALA A 283 -15.35 15.84 10.10
CA ALA A 283 -15.88 16.00 8.75
C ALA A 283 -17.32 15.47 8.63
N ASN A 284 -17.60 14.29 9.20
CA ASN A 284 -18.96 13.73 9.21
C ASN A 284 -19.93 14.57 10.04
N VAL A 285 -19.49 15.05 11.20
CA VAL A 285 -20.24 16.01 12.03
C VAL A 285 -20.57 17.26 11.21
N ALA A 286 -19.61 17.82 10.47
CA ALA A 286 -19.85 18.98 9.60
C ALA A 286 -20.86 18.69 8.48
N TYR A 287 -20.86 17.48 7.90
CA TYR A 287 -21.86 17.13 6.88
C TYR A 287 -23.27 17.14 7.44
N VAL A 288 -23.51 16.58 8.62
CA VAL A 288 -24.86 16.50 9.21
C VAL A 288 -25.36 17.81 9.84
N THR A 289 -24.47 18.77 10.13
CA THR A 289 -24.90 20.14 10.50
C THR A 289 -25.36 20.94 9.28
N ALA A 290 -24.84 20.62 8.10
CA ALA A 290 -25.13 21.35 6.86
C ALA A 290 -26.39 20.86 6.14
N MET A 291 -26.67 19.55 6.21
CA MET A 291 -27.77 18.92 5.48
C MET A 291 -28.45 17.82 6.30
N SER A 292 -29.68 17.50 5.91
CA SER A 292 -30.42 16.40 6.54
C SER A 292 -29.85 15.03 6.13
N PRO A 293 -30.07 13.96 6.92
CA PRO A 293 -29.65 12.60 6.56
C PRO A 293 -30.18 12.16 5.19
N GLN A 294 -31.45 12.46 4.88
CA GLN A 294 -32.10 12.10 3.62
C GLN A 294 -31.45 12.81 2.42
N GLU A 295 -31.06 14.07 2.62
CA GLU A 295 -30.38 14.85 1.59
C GLU A 295 -28.94 14.38 1.35
N LEU A 296 -28.24 13.95 2.42
CA LEU A 296 -26.92 13.33 2.31
C LEU A 296 -27.01 12.04 1.49
N LEU A 297 -28.02 11.20 1.72
CA LEU A 297 -28.26 9.97 0.98
C LEU A 297 -28.67 10.21 -0.48
N ALA A 298 -29.41 11.29 -0.76
CA ALA A 298 -29.79 11.66 -2.12
C ALA A 298 -28.61 12.21 -2.95
N SER A 299 -27.59 12.79 -2.31
CA SER A 299 -26.44 13.35 -3.01
C SER A 299 -25.48 12.28 -3.54
N ASN A 300 -24.91 12.49 -4.72
CA ASN A 300 -23.82 11.65 -5.25
C ASN A 300 -22.43 12.20 -4.90
N ALA A 301 -22.35 13.46 -4.46
CA ALA A 301 -21.11 14.14 -4.11
C ALA A 301 -21.33 15.02 -2.86
N VAL A 302 -21.30 14.37 -1.69
CA VAL A 302 -21.66 14.97 -0.39
C VAL A 302 -20.92 16.28 -0.12
N ALA A 303 -19.63 16.33 -0.47
CA ALA A 303 -18.82 17.53 -0.21
C ALA A 303 -19.16 18.71 -1.14
N VAL A 304 -19.68 18.45 -2.35
CA VAL A 304 -20.15 19.51 -3.26
C VAL A 304 -21.46 20.08 -2.75
N THR A 305 -22.42 19.22 -2.36
CA THR A 305 -23.69 19.63 -1.75
C THR A 305 -23.47 20.44 -0.46
N PHE A 306 -22.47 20.06 0.35
CA PHE A 306 -22.04 20.84 1.51
C PHE A 306 -21.59 22.26 1.10
N GLY A 307 -20.78 22.36 0.03
CA GLY A 307 -20.30 23.63 -0.50
C GLY A 307 -21.43 24.52 -1.03
N GLU A 308 -22.38 23.94 -1.78
CA GLU A 308 -23.54 24.66 -2.32
C GLU A 308 -24.38 25.31 -1.22
N LYS A 309 -24.55 24.63 -0.08
CA LYS A 309 -25.32 25.16 1.05
C LYS A 309 -24.62 26.23 1.85
N LEU A 310 -23.32 26.06 2.12
CA LEU A 310 -22.61 26.87 3.11
C LEU A 310 -21.67 27.91 2.52
N LEU A 311 -21.09 27.62 1.37
CA LEU A 311 -20.05 28.45 0.76
C LEU A 311 -20.59 29.42 -0.29
N GLY A 312 -21.82 29.20 -0.79
CA GLY A 312 -22.47 30.07 -1.77
C GLY A 312 -21.57 30.32 -2.99
N VAL A 313 -21.06 31.55 -3.13
CA VAL A 313 -20.15 31.96 -4.22
C VAL A 313 -18.86 31.12 -4.25
N MET A 314 -18.44 30.55 -3.12
CA MET A 314 -17.22 29.72 -3.03
C MET A 314 -17.49 28.22 -3.24
N ALA A 315 -18.69 27.82 -3.65
CA ALA A 315 -19.04 26.41 -3.89
C ALA A 315 -18.15 25.73 -4.95
N TRP A 316 -17.61 26.50 -5.91
CA TRP A 316 -16.69 25.99 -6.94
C TRP A 316 -15.37 25.42 -6.39
N ILE A 317 -14.97 25.80 -5.17
CA ILE A 317 -13.75 25.31 -4.52
C ILE A 317 -13.87 23.81 -4.19
N MET A 318 -15.07 23.35 -3.82
CA MET A 318 -15.28 21.97 -3.34
C MET A 318 -15.06 20.93 -4.44
N PRO A 319 -15.70 21.00 -5.62
CA PRO A 319 -15.44 20.08 -6.74
C PRO A 319 -13.96 20.05 -7.13
N ILE A 320 -13.30 21.21 -7.23
CA ILE A 320 -11.90 21.29 -7.63
C ILE A 320 -11.00 20.62 -6.59
N SER A 321 -11.19 20.93 -5.31
CA SER A 321 -10.32 20.40 -4.25
C SER A 321 -10.49 18.88 -4.08
N VAL A 322 -11.72 18.37 -4.21
CA VAL A 322 -11.98 16.92 -4.19
C VAL A 322 -11.45 16.25 -5.45
N ALA A 323 -11.62 16.86 -6.63
CA ALA A 323 -11.05 16.35 -7.88
C ALA A 323 -9.52 16.21 -7.78
N LEU A 324 -8.82 17.22 -7.27
CA LEU A 324 -7.38 17.16 -7.00
C LEU A 324 -7.04 16.03 -6.01
N SER A 325 -7.85 15.83 -4.97
CA SER A 325 -7.67 14.72 -4.03
C SER A 325 -7.80 13.35 -4.68
N THR A 326 -8.81 13.15 -5.53
CA THR A 326 -9.01 11.88 -6.26
C THR A 326 -7.90 11.61 -7.28
N PHE A 327 -7.44 12.65 -7.99
CA PHE A 327 -6.28 12.58 -8.88
C PHE A 327 -5.02 12.12 -8.13
N GLY A 328 -4.76 12.68 -6.93
CA GLY A 328 -3.66 12.24 -6.07
C GLY A 328 -3.82 10.82 -5.53
N GLY A 329 -5.05 10.38 -5.29
CA GLY A 329 -5.35 9.00 -4.88
C GLY A 329 -4.96 7.97 -5.96
N VAL A 330 -5.37 8.19 -7.21
CA VAL A 330 -5.02 7.30 -8.33
C VAL A 330 -3.51 7.32 -8.58
N ASN A 331 -2.87 8.51 -8.59
CA ASN A 331 -1.44 8.64 -8.80
C ASN A 331 -0.62 7.91 -7.71
N GLY A 332 -0.97 8.08 -6.43
CA GLY A 332 -0.35 7.35 -5.32
C GLY A 332 -0.55 5.83 -5.40
N SER A 333 -1.73 5.38 -5.84
CA SER A 333 -2.01 3.96 -6.06
C SER A 333 -1.17 3.36 -7.19
N LEU A 334 -0.99 4.08 -8.31
CA LEU A 334 -0.12 3.65 -9.41
C LEU A 334 1.33 3.49 -8.95
N PHE A 335 1.84 4.43 -8.17
CA PHE A 335 3.19 4.33 -7.59
C PHE A 335 3.38 3.08 -6.74
N THR A 336 2.46 2.83 -5.81
CA THR A 336 2.57 1.71 -4.88
C THR A 336 2.36 0.36 -5.57
N SER A 337 1.45 0.28 -6.55
CA SER A 337 1.21 -0.95 -7.32
C SER A 337 2.50 -1.46 -7.97
N SER A 338 3.29 -0.57 -8.57
CA SER A 338 4.54 -0.93 -9.27
C SER A 338 5.58 -1.61 -8.37
N ARG A 339 5.67 -1.20 -7.10
CA ARG A 339 6.58 -1.82 -6.11
C ARG A 339 6.19 -3.26 -5.80
N LEU A 340 4.89 -3.57 -5.77
CA LEU A 340 4.42 -4.92 -5.52
C LEU A 340 4.72 -5.87 -6.70
N PHE A 341 4.55 -5.41 -7.94
CA PHE A 341 4.97 -6.20 -9.12
C PHE A 341 6.45 -6.53 -9.07
N PHE A 342 7.28 -5.56 -8.66
CA PHE A 342 8.71 -5.75 -8.52
C PHE A 342 9.08 -6.82 -7.48
N ALA A 343 8.47 -6.76 -6.29
CA ALA A 343 8.67 -7.75 -5.23
C ALA A 343 8.18 -9.15 -5.66
N GLY A 344 7.03 -9.24 -6.32
CA GLY A 344 6.47 -10.51 -6.79
C GLY A 344 7.29 -11.18 -7.90
N ALA A 345 7.82 -10.39 -8.84
CA ALA A 345 8.62 -10.92 -9.94
C ALA A 345 10.03 -11.34 -9.50
N ARG A 346 10.66 -10.60 -8.57
CA ARG A 346 11.95 -11.02 -7.95
C ARG A 346 11.88 -12.40 -7.30
N GLU A 347 10.70 -12.75 -6.79
CA GLU A 347 10.46 -14.01 -6.10
C GLU A 347 9.98 -15.14 -7.04
N GLY A 348 10.01 -14.91 -8.36
CA GLY A 348 9.61 -15.90 -9.37
C GLY A 348 8.11 -16.19 -9.43
N HIS A 349 7.29 -15.44 -8.69
CA HIS A 349 5.83 -15.61 -8.66
C HIS A 349 5.13 -14.89 -9.82
N LEU A 350 5.75 -13.84 -10.38
CA LEU A 350 5.26 -13.11 -11.55
C LEU A 350 6.28 -13.16 -12.70
N PRO A 351 5.83 -13.07 -13.96
CA PRO A 351 6.73 -12.97 -15.11
C PRO A 351 7.72 -11.81 -14.98
N SER A 352 8.98 -12.04 -15.36
CA SER A 352 10.07 -11.06 -15.25
C SER A 352 9.81 -9.76 -16.01
N VAL A 353 9.02 -9.80 -17.09
CA VAL A 353 8.60 -8.61 -17.87
C VAL A 353 7.91 -7.56 -17.01
N LEU A 354 7.17 -7.95 -15.97
CA LEU A 354 6.44 -7.04 -15.09
C LEU A 354 7.37 -6.30 -14.10
N ALA A 355 8.60 -6.77 -13.89
CA ALA A 355 9.61 -6.09 -13.08
C ALA A 355 10.58 -5.22 -13.89
N MET A 356 10.45 -5.18 -15.22
CA MET A 356 11.36 -4.39 -16.06
C MET A 356 11.11 -2.89 -15.95
N ILE A 357 12.19 -2.11 -16.01
CA ILE A 357 12.19 -0.65 -15.94
C ILE A 357 12.72 -0.03 -17.23
N HIS A 358 12.25 1.17 -17.57
CA HIS A 358 12.70 1.88 -18.77
C HIS A 358 14.12 2.43 -18.64
N VAL A 359 14.98 2.18 -19.63
CA VAL A 359 16.43 2.46 -19.58
C VAL A 359 16.79 3.91 -19.24
N LYS A 360 16.07 4.90 -19.78
CA LYS A 360 16.37 6.34 -19.59
C LYS A 360 15.61 6.98 -18.43
N ARG A 361 14.49 6.38 -18.02
CA ARG A 361 13.47 7.03 -17.16
C ARG A 361 13.31 6.34 -15.81
N CYS A 362 13.83 5.12 -15.69
CA CYS A 362 13.67 4.26 -14.52
C CYS A 362 12.21 4.05 -14.11
N THR A 363 11.29 4.01 -15.08
CA THR A 363 9.85 3.82 -14.88
C THR A 363 9.42 2.38 -15.25
N PRO A 364 8.61 1.70 -14.44
CA PRO A 364 8.16 0.32 -14.69
C PRO A 364 6.94 0.30 -15.62
N ILE A 365 7.16 0.51 -16.92
CA ILE A 365 6.08 0.66 -17.92
C ILE A 365 5.16 -0.59 -18.00
N PRO A 366 5.66 -1.83 -18.07
CA PRO A 366 4.79 -3.01 -18.24
C PRO A 366 3.85 -3.22 -17.04
N ALA A 367 4.32 -2.99 -15.82
CA ALA A 367 3.51 -3.07 -14.61
C ALA A 367 2.38 -2.03 -14.59
N LEU A 368 2.69 -0.79 -14.98
CA LEU A 368 1.71 0.28 -15.07
C LEU A 368 0.66 0.02 -16.15
N LEU A 369 1.07 -0.52 -17.31
CA LEU A 369 0.14 -0.91 -18.37
C LEU A 369 -0.79 -2.05 -17.94
N PHE A 370 -0.26 -3.08 -17.28
CA PHE A 370 -1.05 -4.18 -16.75
C PHE A 370 -2.11 -3.70 -15.74
N THR A 371 -1.68 -2.83 -14.82
CA THR A 371 -2.58 -2.22 -13.82
C THR A 371 -3.64 -1.34 -14.50
N CYS A 372 -3.26 -0.53 -15.48
CA CYS A 372 -4.20 0.32 -16.22
C CYS A 372 -5.26 -0.51 -16.96
N ILE A 373 -4.84 -1.56 -17.68
CA ILE A 373 -5.77 -2.44 -18.42
C ILE A 373 -6.75 -3.13 -17.45
N SER A 374 -6.24 -3.68 -16.35
CA SER A 374 -7.11 -4.33 -15.35
C SER A 374 -8.07 -3.33 -14.68
N THR A 375 -7.64 -2.10 -14.40
CA THR A 375 -8.51 -1.04 -13.87
C THR A 375 -9.60 -0.66 -14.87
N LEU A 376 -9.28 -0.55 -16.17
CA LEU A 376 -10.26 -0.27 -17.21
C LEU A 376 -11.33 -1.37 -17.32
N LEU A 377 -10.95 -2.63 -17.15
CA LEU A 377 -11.90 -3.75 -17.12
C LEU A 377 -12.87 -3.65 -15.93
N MET A 378 -12.35 -3.32 -14.74
CA MET A 378 -13.17 -3.11 -13.54
C MET A 378 -14.09 -1.88 -13.66
N LEU A 379 -13.66 -0.85 -14.37
CA LEU A 379 -14.43 0.38 -14.59
C LEU A 379 -15.69 0.17 -15.44
N VAL A 380 -15.71 -0.86 -16.31
CA VAL A 380 -16.83 -1.12 -17.23
C VAL A 380 -17.91 -2.00 -16.60
N THR A 381 -17.59 -2.78 -15.57
CA THR A 381 -18.40 -3.93 -15.17
C THR A 381 -19.36 -3.68 -14.01
N SER A 382 -19.08 -2.76 -13.09
CA SER A 382 -19.80 -2.70 -11.79
C SER A 382 -20.05 -1.29 -11.27
N ASP A 383 -21.06 -1.17 -10.39
CA ASP A 383 -21.33 0.03 -9.61
C ASP A 383 -20.22 0.33 -8.58
N MET A 384 -20.02 1.62 -8.27
CA MET A 384 -18.96 2.08 -7.38
C MET A 384 -19.05 1.49 -5.96
N TYR A 385 -20.24 1.41 -5.36
CA TYR A 385 -20.40 0.91 -3.99
C TYR A 385 -20.23 -0.60 -3.92
N THR A 386 -20.71 -1.31 -4.95
CA THR A 386 -20.45 -2.76 -5.10
C THR A 386 -18.95 -3.05 -5.20
N LEU A 387 -18.20 -2.24 -5.95
CA LEU A 387 -16.73 -2.33 -6.03
C LEU A 387 -16.06 -2.10 -4.66
N ILE A 388 -16.58 -1.17 -3.85
CA ILE A 388 -16.08 -0.94 -2.49
C ILE A 388 -16.32 -2.17 -1.61
N ASN A 389 -17.52 -2.76 -1.64
CA ASN A 389 -17.83 -3.96 -0.87
C ASN A 389 -16.94 -5.15 -1.28
N TYR A 390 -16.73 -5.31 -2.58
CA TYR A 390 -15.85 -6.33 -3.16
C TYR A 390 -14.42 -6.23 -2.64
N VAL A 391 -13.83 -5.03 -2.70
CA VAL A 391 -12.46 -4.80 -2.22
C VAL A 391 -12.36 -4.88 -0.71
N GLY A 392 -13.32 -4.29 0.00
CA GLY A 392 -13.36 -4.29 1.45
C GLY A 392 -13.33 -5.72 2.00
N PHE A 393 -14.21 -6.58 1.51
CA PHE A 393 -14.26 -7.99 1.92
C PHE A 393 -12.91 -8.70 1.72
N ILE A 394 -12.34 -8.59 0.52
CA ILE A 394 -11.11 -9.27 0.17
C ILE A 394 -9.89 -8.71 0.92
N ASN A 395 -9.82 -7.40 1.13
CA ASN A 395 -8.77 -6.79 1.97
C ASN A 395 -8.84 -7.31 3.40
N TYR A 396 -10.03 -7.32 4.01
CA TYR A 396 -10.22 -7.79 5.37
C TYR A 396 -9.84 -9.26 5.50
N LEU A 397 -10.18 -10.11 4.54
CA LEU A 397 -9.77 -11.51 4.52
C LEU A 397 -8.24 -11.63 4.68
N PHE A 398 -7.45 -10.90 3.90
CA PHE A 398 -5.98 -10.95 4.00
C PHE A 398 -5.39 -10.24 5.22
N TYR A 399 -6.05 -9.19 5.74
CA TYR A 399 -5.67 -8.59 7.01
C TYR A 399 -5.81 -9.60 8.15
N GLY A 400 -6.91 -10.34 8.19
CA GLY A 400 -7.11 -11.43 9.15
C GLY A 400 -6.07 -12.54 9.01
N VAL A 401 -5.76 -12.99 7.79
CA VAL A 401 -4.71 -14.00 7.55
C VAL A 401 -3.35 -13.53 8.08
N THR A 402 -3.00 -12.26 7.87
CA THR A 402 -1.71 -11.71 8.33
C THR A 402 -1.66 -11.61 9.86
N VAL A 403 -2.73 -11.13 10.49
CA VAL A 403 -2.83 -11.05 11.96
C VAL A 403 -2.88 -12.44 12.60
N ALA A 404 -3.59 -13.40 12.01
CA ALA A 404 -3.57 -14.79 12.43
C ALA A 404 -2.16 -15.39 12.29
N GLY A 405 -1.45 -15.05 11.20
CA GLY A 405 -0.06 -15.39 11.00
C GLY A 405 0.86 -14.88 12.12
N GLN A 406 0.62 -13.69 12.65
CA GLN A 406 1.35 -13.14 13.79
C GLN A 406 1.18 -14.00 15.06
N ILE A 407 -0.04 -14.46 15.35
CA ILE A 407 -0.29 -15.39 16.48
C ILE A 407 0.40 -16.73 16.24
N VAL A 408 0.29 -17.29 15.03
CA VAL A 408 0.95 -18.56 14.66
C VAL A 408 2.47 -18.44 14.78
N LEU A 409 3.05 -17.30 14.38
CA LEU A 409 4.48 -17.05 14.48
C LEU A 409 4.96 -17.02 15.94
N ARG A 410 4.13 -16.50 16.87
CA ARG A 410 4.41 -16.55 18.32
C ARG A 410 4.47 -17.98 18.86
N TRP A 411 3.60 -18.86 18.35
CA TRP A 411 3.56 -20.25 18.79
C TRP A 411 4.65 -21.10 18.15
N LYS A 412 4.85 -20.99 16.83
CA LYS A 412 5.76 -21.85 16.06
C LYS A 412 7.23 -21.48 16.24
N LYS A 413 7.53 -20.19 16.43
CA LYS A 413 8.90 -19.67 16.58
C LYS A 413 8.97 -18.70 17.77
N PRO A 414 8.92 -19.18 19.02
CA PRO A 414 8.88 -18.31 20.20
C PRO A 414 10.17 -17.51 20.40
N ASP A 415 11.33 -18.09 20.05
CA ASP A 415 12.65 -17.56 20.40
C ASP A 415 13.20 -16.48 19.45
N ILE A 416 12.45 -16.10 18.41
CA ILE A 416 12.88 -15.02 17.52
C ILE A 416 12.90 -13.68 18.28
N PRO A 417 13.93 -12.85 18.07
CA PRO A 417 14.00 -11.53 18.70
C PRO A 417 12.84 -10.68 18.19
N ARG A 418 11.97 -10.22 19.11
CA ARG A 418 10.84 -9.32 18.82
C ARG A 418 11.06 -7.99 19.54
N PRO A 419 11.59 -6.97 18.85
CA PRO A 419 11.85 -5.67 19.46
C PRO A 419 10.57 -4.97 19.94
N ILE A 420 9.46 -5.17 19.23
CA ILE A 420 8.12 -4.74 19.62
C ILE A 420 7.31 -5.98 19.93
N LYS A 421 6.67 -6.01 21.11
CA LYS A 421 5.78 -7.10 21.51
C LYS A 421 4.50 -6.52 22.09
N ILE A 422 3.40 -6.65 21.36
CA ILE A 422 2.08 -6.21 21.85
C ILE A 422 1.43 -7.29 22.71
N ASN A 423 0.48 -6.91 23.57
CA ASN A 423 -0.29 -7.89 24.33
C ASN A 423 -1.09 -8.80 23.38
N LEU A 424 -1.17 -10.10 23.67
CA LEU A 424 -1.86 -11.09 22.83
C LEU A 424 -3.37 -10.82 22.71
N LEU A 425 -3.95 -10.06 23.64
CA LEU A 425 -5.36 -9.64 23.57
C LEU A 425 -5.67 -8.78 22.34
N PHE A 426 -4.74 -7.93 21.89
CA PHE A 426 -4.96 -7.04 20.74
C PHE A 426 -5.24 -7.81 19.43
N PRO A 427 -4.39 -8.74 18.97
CA PRO A 427 -4.68 -9.50 17.76
C PRO A 427 -5.92 -10.41 17.91
N ILE A 428 -6.23 -10.90 19.11
CA ILE A 428 -7.47 -11.68 19.35
C ILE A 428 -8.71 -10.81 19.14
N ILE A 429 -8.75 -9.60 19.70
CA ILE A 429 -9.86 -8.65 19.51
C ILE A 429 -10.04 -8.33 18.03
N TYR A 430 -8.94 -8.11 17.30
CA TYR A 430 -8.98 -7.86 15.86
C TYR A 430 -9.56 -9.06 15.09
N LEU A 431 -9.14 -10.29 15.41
CA LEU A 431 -9.65 -11.49 14.75
C LEU A 431 -11.13 -11.79 15.08
N LEU A 432 -11.59 -11.47 16.28
CA LEU A 432 -13.02 -11.58 16.63
C LEU A 432 -13.86 -10.62 15.79
N PHE A 433 -13.44 -9.35 15.70
CA PHE A 433 -14.10 -8.35 14.87
C PHE A 433 -14.06 -8.74 13.37
N TRP A 434 -12.91 -9.23 12.91
CA TRP A 434 -12.73 -9.73 11.54
C TRP A 434 -13.66 -10.90 11.20
N ALA A 435 -13.78 -11.89 12.09
CA ALA A 435 -14.64 -13.06 11.88
C ALA A 435 -16.11 -12.65 11.82
N PHE A 436 -16.52 -11.78 12.75
CA PHE A 436 -17.86 -11.18 12.74
C PHE A 436 -18.13 -10.49 11.39
N LEU A 437 -17.25 -9.58 10.99
CA LEU A 437 -17.44 -8.80 9.77
C LEU A 437 -17.52 -9.68 8.52
N LEU A 438 -16.61 -10.65 8.34
CA LEU A 438 -16.63 -11.54 7.17
C LEU A 438 -17.90 -12.40 7.07
N VAL A 439 -18.35 -12.97 8.19
CA VAL A 439 -19.53 -13.86 8.21
C VAL A 439 -20.79 -13.06 7.87
N PHE A 440 -20.96 -11.89 8.48
CA PHE A 440 -22.12 -11.04 8.20
C PHE A 440 -22.06 -10.43 6.79
N SER A 441 -20.88 -10.08 6.27
CA SER A 441 -20.74 -9.62 4.88
C SER A 441 -21.10 -10.71 3.86
N LEU A 442 -20.68 -11.96 4.10
CA LEU A 442 -21.07 -13.11 3.26
C LEU A 442 -22.57 -13.39 3.31
N TRP A 443 -23.21 -13.15 4.45
CA TRP A 443 -24.65 -13.29 4.60
C TRP A 443 -25.42 -12.21 3.84
N SER A 444 -24.99 -10.95 3.96
CA SER A 444 -25.65 -9.81 3.33
C SER A 444 -25.48 -9.79 1.81
N GLU A 445 -24.25 -10.01 1.32
CA GLU A 445 -23.89 -9.87 -0.10
C GLU A 445 -23.14 -11.11 -0.65
N PRO A 446 -23.79 -12.29 -0.68
CA PRO A 446 -23.13 -13.55 -1.00
C PRO A 446 -22.56 -13.60 -2.43
N VAL A 447 -23.21 -12.92 -3.38
CA VAL A 447 -22.78 -12.91 -4.79
C VAL A 447 -21.47 -12.13 -4.93
N VAL A 448 -21.40 -10.92 -4.36
CA VAL A 448 -20.24 -10.06 -4.46
C VAL A 448 -19.04 -10.69 -3.74
N CYS A 449 -19.22 -11.17 -2.52
CA CYS A 449 -18.17 -11.85 -1.77
C CYS A 449 -17.76 -13.18 -2.42
N GLY A 450 -18.72 -13.93 -2.96
CA GLY A 450 -18.49 -15.21 -3.63
C GLY A 450 -17.62 -15.09 -4.88
N ILE A 451 -17.83 -14.05 -5.70
CA ILE A 451 -16.98 -13.76 -6.87
C ILE A 451 -15.53 -13.48 -6.44
N GLY A 452 -15.35 -12.77 -5.32
CA GLY A 452 -14.02 -12.44 -4.81
C GLY A 452 -13.26 -13.69 -4.34
N LEU A 453 -13.96 -14.59 -3.65
CA LEU A 453 -13.42 -15.89 -3.28
C LEU A 453 -13.11 -16.76 -4.51
N ALA A 454 -13.97 -16.73 -5.54
CA ALA A 454 -13.73 -17.46 -6.77
C ALA A 454 -12.44 -16.99 -7.47
N ILE A 455 -12.20 -15.68 -7.56
CA ILE A 455 -10.96 -15.11 -8.14
C ILE A 455 -9.73 -15.44 -7.29
N MET A 456 -9.89 -15.59 -5.98
CA MET A 456 -8.80 -16.09 -5.13
C MET A 456 -8.49 -17.54 -5.44
N LEU A 457 -9.51 -18.39 -5.55
CA LEU A 457 -9.35 -19.81 -5.83
C LEU A 457 -8.79 -20.07 -7.23
N THR A 458 -9.03 -19.20 -8.22
CA THR A 458 -8.37 -19.31 -9.54
C THR A 458 -6.87 -19.06 -9.47
N GLY A 459 -6.36 -18.41 -8.41
CA GLY A 459 -4.92 -18.28 -8.17
C GLY A 459 -4.25 -19.62 -7.84
N VAL A 460 -4.99 -20.60 -7.29
CA VAL A 460 -4.44 -21.92 -6.94
C VAL A 460 -3.96 -22.71 -8.17
N PRO A 461 -4.79 -22.96 -9.22
CA PRO A 461 -4.32 -23.64 -10.42
C PRO A 461 -3.22 -22.84 -11.11
N VAL A 462 -3.33 -21.51 -11.19
CA VAL A 462 -2.30 -20.67 -11.81
C VAL A 462 -0.97 -20.77 -11.07
N TYR A 463 -0.96 -20.89 -9.75
CA TYR A 463 0.27 -21.14 -8.98
C TYR A 463 0.93 -22.47 -9.34
N PHE A 464 0.14 -23.54 -9.43
CA PHE A 464 0.68 -24.85 -9.78
C PHE A 464 1.21 -24.90 -11.22
N LEU A 465 0.51 -24.29 -12.19
CA LEU A 465 0.99 -24.18 -13.56
C LEU A 465 2.19 -23.23 -13.71
N GLY A 466 2.21 -22.13 -12.95
CA GLY A 466 3.18 -21.05 -13.10
C GLY A 466 4.48 -21.30 -12.34
N VAL A 467 4.40 -21.66 -11.07
CA VAL A 467 5.54 -21.71 -10.14
C VAL A 467 5.98 -23.15 -9.84
N TYR A 468 5.03 -24.06 -9.57
CA TYR A 468 5.37 -25.44 -9.20
C TYR A 468 5.83 -26.29 -10.40
N TRP A 469 5.29 -26.01 -11.60
CA TRP A 469 5.66 -26.74 -12.81
C TRP A 469 7.05 -26.33 -13.32
N GLN A 470 8.09 -27.06 -12.91
CA GLN A 470 9.47 -26.80 -13.33
C GLN A 470 9.77 -27.26 -14.78
N HIS A 471 9.22 -28.40 -15.22
CA HIS A 471 9.45 -28.93 -16.57
C HIS A 471 8.39 -28.47 -17.57
N LYS A 472 8.35 -27.16 -17.85
CA LYS A 472 7.43 -26.58 -18.84
C LYS A 472 7.78 -27.07 -20.26
N PRO A 473 6.79 -27.32 -21.14
CA PRO A 473 7.05 -27.66 -22.53
C PRO A 473 7.87 -26.55 -23.19
N LYS A 474 8.86 -26.92 -24.01
CA LYS A 474 9.73 -25.94 -24.70
C LYS A 474 8.91 -24.87 -25.44
N CYS A 475 7.84 -25.27 -26.13
CA CYS A 475 6.94 -24.34 -26.83
C CYS A 475 6.35 -23.24 -25.93
N PHE A 476 6.06 -23.55 -24.66
CA PHE A 476 5.50 -22.59 -23.72
C PHE A 476 6.57 -21.63 -23.20
N SER A 477 7.77 -22.14 -22.92
CA SER A 477 8.93 -21.32 -22.55
C SER A 477 9.32 -20.38 -23.70
N ASP A 478 9.38 -20.88 -24.94
CA ASP A 478 9.67 -20.09 -26.14
C ASP A 478 8.62 -19.00 -26.36
N PHE A 479 7.33 -19.28 -26.09
CA PHE A 479 6.26 -18.29 -26.16
C PHE A 479 6.43 -17.18 -25.10
N ILE A 480 6.76 -17.53 -23.85
CA ILE A 480 7.02 -16.55 -22.80
C ILE A 480 8.24 -15.69 -23.14
N GLU A 481 9.30 -16.30 -23.67
CA GLU A 481 10.51 -15.60 -24.09
C GLU A 481 10.22 -14.64 -25.25
N LEU A 482 9.47 -15.09 -26.26
CA LEU A 482 9.01 -14.25 -27.36
C LEU A 482 8.18 -13.06 -26.85
N LEU A 483 7.21 -13.30 -25.97
CA LEU A 483 6.38 -12.26 -25.37
C LEU A 483 7.23 -11.25 -24.59
N THR A 484 8.19 -11.75 -23.83
CA THR A 484 9.14 -10.93 -23.06
C THR A 484 9.98 -10.07 -23.99
N LEU A 485 10.58 -10.64 -25.04
CA LEU A 485 11.39 -9.93 -26.02
C LEU A 485 10.58 -8.87 -26.80
N VAL A 486 9.35 -9.19 -27.21
CA VAL A 486 8.46 -8.24 -27.88
C VAL A 486 8.14 -7.07 -26.96
N SER A 487 7.75 -7.34 -25.71
CA SER A 487 7.48 -6.29 -24.72
C SER A 487 8.73 -5.46 -24.42
N GLN A 488 9.90 -6.09 -24.34
CA GLN A 488 11.17 -5.43 -24.07
C GLN A 488 11.55 -4.44 -25.18
N LYS A 489 11.43 -4.88 -26.44
CA LYS A 489 11.68 -4.04 -27.63
C LYS A 489 10.65 -2.93 -27.80
N MET A 490 9.36 -3.24 -27.60
CA MET A 490 8.28 -2.27 -27.78
C MET A 490 8.32 -1.15 -26.72
N CYS A 491 8.63 -1.49 -25.47
CA CYS A 491 8.65 -0.53 -24.38
C CYS A 491 10.04 0.03 -24.05
N VAL A 492 11.10 -0.47 -24.67
CA VAL A 492 12.52 -0.12 -24.39
C VAL A 492 12.81 -0.24 -22.88
N VAL A 493 12.48 -1.40 -22.34
CA VAL A 493 12.65 -1.72 -20.91
C VAL A 493 13.76 -2.75 -20.73
N VAL A 494 14.33 -2.79 -19.53
CA VAL A 494 15.37 -3.74 -19.14
C VAL A 494 15.09 -4.22 -17.72
N TYR A 495 15.49 -5.44 -17.41
CA TYR A 495 15.47 -5.89 -16.03
C TYR A 495 16.50 -5.06 -15.24
N PRO A 496 16.13 -4.47 -14.10
CA PRO A 496 17.10 -3.70 -13.32
C PRO A 496 18.22 -4.62 -12.86
N GLU A 497 19.46 -4.13 -12.94
CA GLU A 497 20.58 -4.78 -12.25
C GLU A 497 20.21 -4.83 -10.76
N ALA A 498 20.08 -6.04 -10.22
CA ALA A 498 20.26 -6.20 -8.80
C ALA A 498 21.68 -5.71 -8.52
N GLU A 499 21.86 -4.79 -7.56
CA GLU A 499 23.19 -4.41 -7.11
C GLU A 499 24.00 -5.70 -6.93
N ARG A 500 25.01 -5.90 -7.77
CA ARG A 500 25.95 -7.01 -7.65
C ARG A 500 26.64 -6.83 -6.31
N GLY A 501 26.11 -7.50 -5.30
CA GLY A 501 26.86 -7.79 -4.09
C GLY A 501 28.12 -8.53 -4.53
N SER A 502 29.26 -8.01 -4.10
CA SER A 502 30.59 -8.60 -4.24
C SER A 502 30.70 -9.90 -3.45
N GLU A 503 29.94 -10.94 -3.82
CA GLU A 503 30.01 -12.27 -3.18
C GLU A 503 29.82 -13.43 -4.19
N THR A 504 29.79 -13.19 -5.50
CA THR A 504 29.58 -14.27 -6.49
C THR A 504 30.82 -14.70 -7.28
N GLU A 505 32.01 -14.21 -6.94
CA GLU A 505 33.26 -14.75 -7.49
C GLU A 505 33.96 -15.75 -6.54
N GLU A 506 33.75 -15.68 -5.23
CA GLU A 506 34.39 -16.64 -4.29
C GLU A 506 33.62 -17.97 -4.14
N THR A 507 32.31 -18.01 -4.38
CA THR A 507 31.54 -19.28 -4.26
C THR A 507 31.66 -20.19 -5.49
N HIS A 508 32.19 -19.69 -6.61
CA HIS A 508 32.36 -20.47 -7.82
C HIS A 508 33.66 -21.30 -7.83
N GLU A 509 34.70 -20.87 -7.08
CA GLU A 509 35.91 -21.67 -6.88
C GLU A 509 35.70 -22.78 -5.82
N ASP A 510 34.96 -22.50 -4.74
CA ASP A 510 34.71 -23.50 -3.68
C ASP A 510 33.68 -24.59 -4.06
N MET A 511 32.80 -24.34 -5.04
CA MET A 511 31.87 -25.37 -5.56
C MET A 511 32.50 -26.27 -6.64
N GLU A 512 33.60 -25.88 -7.27
CA GLU A 512 34.33 -26.75 -8.20
C GLU A 512 35.24 -27.76 -7.47
N GLU A 513 35.70 -27.47 -6.25
CA GLU A 513 36.49 -28.43 -5.45
C GLU A 513 35.67 -29.55 -4.78
N GLN A 514 34.33 -29.42 -4.69
CA GLN A 514 33.47 -30.44 -4.07
C GLN A 514 32.78 -31.41 -5.05
N GLN A 515 33.04 -31.31 -6.35
CA GLN A 515 32.58 -32.29 -7.35
C GLN A 515 33.73 -33.17 -7.88
N GLN A 516 34.34 -33.97 -7.00
CA GLN A 516 35.08 -35.15 -7.43
C GLN A 516 34.25 -36.43 -7.19
N PRO A 517 34.12 -37.32 -8.19
CA PRO A 517 33.25 -38.48 -8.09
C PRO A 517 33.81 -39.52 -7.12
N ILE A 518 32.97 -39.91 -6.16
CA ILE A 518 33.10 -41.11 -5.33
C ILE A 518 33.11 -42.32 -6.28
N TYR A 519 34.30 -42.82 -6.65
CA TYR A 519 34.71 -44.24 -6.75
C TYR A 519 35.99 -44.36 -7.61
N GLN A 520 37.12 -44.76 -7.01
CA GLN A 520 38.25 -45.37 -7.73
C GLN A 520 38.81 -46.54 -6.89
N PRO A 521 39.09 -47.72 -7.48
CA PRO A 521 39.65 -48.85 -6.76
C PRO A 521 41.16 -48.65 -6.53
N THR A 522 41.59 -48.98 -5.33
CA THR A 522 42.99 -48.92 -4.85
C THR A 522 43.90 -49.92 -5.59
N PRO A 523 45.09 -49.51 -6.07
CA PRO A 523 46.18 -50.44 -6.34
C PRO A 523 46.97 -50.71 -5.04
N PRO A 524 47.62 -51.88 -4.90
CA PRO A 524 48.31 -52.24 -3.66
C PRO A 524 49.63 -51.46 -3.53
N LYS A 525 49.88 -50.88 -2.35
CA LYS A 525 51.19 -50.35 -1.96
C LYS A 525 52.00 -51.44 -1.26
N ASP A 526 53.16 -51.72 -1.85
CA ASP A 526 54.25 -52.46 -1.22
C ASP A 526 54.64 -51.85 0.13
N LYS A 527 54.88 -52.72 1.11
CA LYS A 527 55.53 -52.39 2.38
C LYS A 527 57.00 -52.79 2.29
N ASP A 528 57.87 -51.81 2.48
CA ASP A 528 59.24 -52.02 2.93
C ASP A 528 59.24 -52.82 4.25
N VAL A 529 59.90 -53.98 4.24
CA VAL A 529 60.45 -54.64 5.42
C VAL A 529 61.92 -54.92 5.10
N GLY A 530 62.80 -54.42 5.95
CA GLY A 530 64.24 -54.41 5.70
C GLY A 530 64.93 -55.77 5.79
N GLY A 531 66.20 -55.77 5.36
CA GLY A 531 67.26 -56.57 5.96
C GLY A 531 67.79 -57.78 5.18
N GLN A 532 68.85 -57.51 4.39
CA GLN A 532 70.10 -58.32 4.24
C GLN A 532 70.15 -59.56 3.31
N PRO A 533 71.37 -59.94 2.85
CA PRO A 533 71.66 -60.29 1.46
C PRO A 533 71.84 -61.79 1.16
N GLN A 534 71.82 -62.08 -0.15
CA GLN A 534 72.35 -63.23 -0.93
C GLN A 534 73.27 -64.25 -0.21
N PRO A 535 73.26 -65.53 -0.65
CA PRO A 535 73.85 -65.92 -1.95
C PRO A 535 72.86 -66.16 -3.08
#